data_AF-A0A957A6V1-F1
#
_entry.id   AF-A0A957A6V1-F1
#
_cell.length_a   1.000
_cell.length_b   1.000
_cell.length_c   1.000
_cell.angle_alpha   90.00
_cell.angle_beta   90.00
_cell.angle_gamma   90.00
#
_symmetry.space_group_name_H-M   'P 1'
#
loop_
_entity.id
_entity.type
_entity.pdbx_description
1 polymer ?
#
loop_
_entity_poly.entity_id
_entity_poly.type
_entity_poly.pdbx_seq_one_letter_code
_entity_poly.pdbx_strand_id
1 'polypeptide(L)'
;VPITSEYVPNVFVSVVLYRAPTEDDPVPRYNVGSVELPVSTETRELNVDLEPSVEQAQPGDTIEYDITVTDSTGAPVSAEVSVAMVDAAVLSLSDFVDQNGLQAFWFERGLGVRTASSAA
;
A
#
# COMPACT_ATOMS: atom_id res chain seq x y z
N VAL A 1 20.87 -2.11 6.68
CA VAL A 1 19.62 -2.65 7.25
C VAL A 1 18.90 -3.37 6.12
N PRO A 2 18.73 -4.70 6.17
CA PRO A 2 18.01 -5.44 5.13
C PRO A 2 16.52 -5.09 5.17
N ILE A 3 15.88 -4.93 4.01
CA ILE A 3 14.44 -4.69 3.88
C ILE A 3 13.77 -6.03 3.57
N THR A 4 12.79 -6.43 4.37
CA THR A 4 12.02 -7.67 4.20
C THR A 4 10.56 -7.35 3.83
N SER A 5 9.81 -8.36 3.37
CA SER A 5 8.40 -8.24 2.97
C SER A 5 7.43 -7.97 4.13
N GLU A 6 7.91 -8.08 5.38
CA GLU A 6 7.14 -7.72 6.58
C GLU A 6 7.05 -6.21 6.77
N TYR A 7 7.90 -5.44 6.09
CA TYR A 7 7.94 -3.98 6.17
C TYR A 7 7.03 -3.28 5.16
N VAL A 8 6.27 -4.03 4.36
CA VAL A 8 5.24 -3.46 3.48
C VAL A 8 4.16 -2.79 4.33
N PRO A 9 3.76 -1.53 4.06
CA PRO A 9 4.13 -0.73 2.88
C PRO A 9 5.29 0.25 3.09
N ASN A 10 5.73 0.48 4.33
CA ASN A 10 6.84 1.36 4.65
C ASN A 10 7.39 1.11 6.05
N VAL A 11 8.63 1.56 6.29
CA VAL A 11 9.27 1.52 7.62
C VAL A 11 10.03 2.82 7.89
N PHE A 12 10.08 3.22 9.16
CA PHE A 12 10.89 4.36 9.60
C PHE A 12 12.15 3.89 10.29
N VAL A 13 13.29 4.49 9.94
CA VAL A 13 14.56 4.28 10.62
C VAL A 13 14.93 5.55 11.36
N SER A 14 15.16 5.44 12.67
CA SER A 14 15.60 6.53 13.52
C SER A 14 17.03 6.27 14.01
N VAL A 15 17.89 7.27 13.88
CA VAL A 15 19.26 7.25 14.35
C VAL A 15 19.41 8.29 15.45
N VAL A 16 19.93 7.86 16.61
CA VAL A 16 20.26 8.74 17.72
C VAL A 16 21.77 8.76 17.87
N LEU A 17 22.35 9.95 17.75
CA LEU A 17 23.75 10.21 18.07
C LEU A 17 23.82 10.79 19.47
N TYR A 18 24.67 10.24 20.32
CA TYR A 18 24.89 10.73 21.67
C TYR A 18 26.36 11.06 21.89
N ARG A 19 26.62 12.24 22.45
CA ARG A 19 27.92 12.65 22.95
C ARG A 19 27.83 12.78 24.47
N ALA A 20 28.61 11.94 25.16
CA ALA A 20 28.79 12.02 26.60
C ALA A 20 29.46 13.34 27.00
N PRO A 21 29.15 13.87 28.20
CA PRO A 21 29.84 15.04 28.72
C PRO A 21 31.32 14.73 28.98
N THR A 22 32.15 15.76 28.90
CA THR A 22 33.59 15.74 29.14
C THR A 22 33.95 16.80 30.20
N GLU A 23 35.17 16.77 30.75
CA GLU A 23 35.61 17.79 31.73
C GLU A 23 35.55 19.21 31.15
N ASP A 24 35.83 19.38 29.86
CA ASP A 24 35.80 20.67 29.15
C ASP A 24 34.41 21.05 28.59
N ASP A 25 33.52 20.07 28.34
CA ASP A 25 32.12 20.29 27.90
C ASP A 25 31.19 19.40 28.75
N PRO A 26 30.68 19.89 29.90
CA PRO A 26 29.89 19.08 30.82
C PRO A 26 28.44 18.86 30.37
N VAL A 27 28.04 19.43 29.22
CA VAL A 27 26.67 19.32 28.72
C VAL A 27 26.56 18.13 27.75
N PRO A 28 25.71 17.11 28.04
CA PRO A 28 25.47 16.02 27.10
C PRO A 28 24.77 16.56 25.86
N ARG A 29 25.18 16.08 24.68
CA ARG A 29 24.53 16.47 23.41
C ARG A 29 23.98 15.23 22.73
N TYR A 30 22.84 15.39 22.09
CA TYR A 30 22.29 14.35 21.23
C TYR A 30 21.68 14.95 19.97
N ASN A 31 21.68 14.18 18.89
CA ASN A 31 20.97 14.48 17.66
C ASN A 31 20.12 13.29 17.29
N VAL A 32 18.92 13.55 16.77
CA VAL A 32 18.01 12.52 16.27
C VAL A 32 17.69 12.83 14.81
N GLY A 33 17.79 11.82 13.96
CA GLY A 33 17.32 11.88 12.57
C GLY A 33 16.44 10.67 12.30
N SER A 34 15.33 10.89 11.60
CA SER A 34 14.43 9.83 11.15
C SER A 34 14.24 9.94 9.65
N VAL A 35 14.16 8.81 8.98
CA VAL A 35 13.87 8.73 7.55
C VAL A 35 12.83 7.66 7.29
N GLU A 36 11.93 7.95 6.37
CA GLU A 36 11.01 6.99 5.83
C GLU A 36 11.66 6.18 4.71
N LEU A 37 11.47 4.86 4.75
CA LEU A 37 11.85 3.95 3.70
C LEU A 37 10.57 3.32 3.12
N PRO A 38 10.13 3.73 1.92
CA PRO A 38 8.99 3.09 1.26
C PRO A 38 9.35 1.66 0.85
N VAL A 39 8.39 0.73 0.96
CA VAL A 39 8.55 -0.68 0.61
C VAL A 39 7.45 -1.07 -0.37
N SER A 40 7.83 -1.66 -1.50
CA SER A 40 6.89 -1.99 -2.57
C SER A 40 5.75 -2.91 -2.11
N THR A 41 4.53 -2.59 -2.54
CA THR A 41 3.32 -3.39 -2.29
C THR A 41 3.04 -4.42 -3.38
N GLU A 42 3.89 -4.53 -4.42
CA GLU A 42 3.68 -5.43 -5.57
C GLU A 42 3.36 -6.87 -5.13
N THR A 43 4.02 -7.37 -4.09
CA THR A 43 3.78 -8.74 -3.57
C THR A 43 2.39 -8.94 -2.94
N ARG A 44 1.64 -7.87 -2.70
CA ARG A 44 0.29 -7.87 -2.11
C ARG A 44 -0.80 -7.60 -3.14
N GLU A 45 -0.42 -7.34 -4.38
CA GLU A 45 -1.34 -7.10 -5.48
C GLU A 45 -1.95 -8.42 -5.97
N LEU A 46 -3.25 -8.36 -6.27
CA LEU A 46 -3.98 -9.41 -6.94
C LEU A 46 -4.30 -8.95 -8.35
N ASN A 47 -3.98 -9.77 -9.33
CA ASN A 47 -4.34 -9.54 -10.71
C ASN A 47 -5.72 -10.15 -10.94
N VAL A 48 -6.67 -9.31 -11.37
CA VAL A 48 -8.04 -9.73 -11.68
C VAL A 48 -8.25 -9.57 -13.18
N ASP A 49 -8.50 -10.68 -13.85
CA ASP A 49 -8.81 -10.75 -15.26
C ASP A 49 -10.29 -11.11 -15.46
N LEU A 50 -10.94 -10.45 -16.41
CA LEU A 50 -12.35 -10.66 -16.73
C LEU A 50 -12.49 -10.92 -18.23
N GLU A 51 -12.95 -12.11 -18.59
CA GLU A 51 -13.20 -12.49 -19.98
C GLU A 51 -14.71 -12.65 -20.22
N PRO A 52 -15.31 -11.84 -21.12
CA PRO A 52 -16.72 -11.98 -21.45
C PRO A 52 -16.93 -13.11 -22.47
N SER A 53 -18.08 -13.78 -22.40
CA SER A 53 -18.47 -14.81 -23.36
C SER A 53 -18.67 -14.28 -24.80
N VAL A 54 -18.91 -12.97 -24.95
CA VAL A 54 -19.03 -12.26 -26.23
C VAL A 54 -18.45 -10.85 -26.13
N GLU A 55 -17.80 -10.36 -27.18
CA GLU A 55 -17.23 -9.01 -27.21
C GLU A 55 -18.28 -7.90 -27.23
N GLN A 56 -19.44 -8.16 -27.85
CA GLN A 56 -20.54 -7.19 -27.95
C GLN A 56 -21.88 -7.90 -27.82
N ALA A 57 -22.66 -7.48 -26.83
CA ALA A 57 -23.99 -8.01 -26.55
C ALA A 57 -25.09 -7.07 -27.06
N GLN A 58 -26.27 -7.65 -27.30
CA GLN A 58 -27.49 -6.93 -27.62
C GLN A 58 -28.41 -6.79 -26.40
N PRO A 59 -29.35 -5.83 -26.41
CA PRO A 59 -30.34 -5.71 -25.36
C PRO A 59 -31.15 -7.00 -25.20
N GLY A 60 -31.17 -7.54 -23.98
CA GLY A 60 -31.86 -8.78 -23.64
C GLY A 60 -30.97 -10.02 -23.66
N ASP A 61 -29.73 -9.92 -24.11
CA ASP A 61 -28.77 -11.02 -24.07
C ASP A 61 -28.34 -11.35 -22.63
N THR A 62 -28.05 -12.62 -22.39
CA THR A 62 -27.35 -13.09 -21.19
C THR A 62 -25.87 -13.23 -21.52
N ILE A 63 -25.02 -12.58 -20.74
CA ILE A 63 -23.56 -12.62 -20.91
C ILE A 63 -22.97 -13.34 -19.70
N GLU A 64 -22.07 -14.28 -19.95
CA GLU A 64 -21.26 -14.92 -18.91
C GLU A 64 -19.90 -14.24 -18.84
N TYR A 65 -19.37 -14.04 -17.63
CA TYR A 65 -18.05 -13.48 -17.41
C TYR A 65 -17.23 -14.48 -16.60
N ASP A 66 -16.11 -14.90 -17.17
CA ASP A 66 -15.11 -15.68 -16.47
C ASP A 66 -14.17 -14.72 -15.73
N ILE A 67 -14.08 -14.90 -14.41
CA ILE A 67 -13.23 -14.07 -13.54
C ILE A 67 -12.08 -14.92 -13.03
N THR A 68 -10.86 -14.54 -13.38
CA THR A 68 -9.63 -15.20 -12.93
C THR A 68 -8.87 -14.28 -11.99
N VAL A 69 -8.54 -14.77 -10.79
CA VAL A 69 -7.73 -14.03 -9.81
C VAL A 69 -6.41 -14.75 -9.59
N THR A 70 -5.30 -14.04 -9.78
CA THR A 70 -3.94 -14.54 -9.54
C THR A 70 -3.17 -13.62 -8.61
N ASP A 71 -2.18 -14.16 -7.92
CA ASP A 71 -1.24 -13.36 -7.12
C ASP A 71 -0.17 -12.69 -8.00
N SER A 72 0.70 -11.91 -7.35
CA SER A 72 1.86 -11.27 -7.98
C SER A 72 2.85 -12.22 -8.68
N THR A 73 2.77 -13.53 -8.43
CA THR A 73 3.59 -14.56 -9.11
C THR A 73 2.88 -15.20 -10.31
N GLY A 74 1.61 -14.85 -10.53
CA GLY A 74 0.74 -15.43 -11.55
C GLY A 74 0.07 -16.74 -11.11
N ALA A 75 0.19 -17.13 -9.83
CA ALA A 75 -0.47 -18.32 -9.33
C ALA A 75 -1.96 -18.04 -9.05
N PRO A 76 -2.90 -18.93 -9.46
CA PRO A 76 -4.31 -18.79 -9.11
C PRO A 76 -4.52 -18.82 -7.60
N VAL A 77 -5.38 -17.93 -7.09
CA VAL A 77 -5.67 -17.83 -5.66
C VAL A 77 -7.16 -17.80 -5.38
N SER A 78 -7.56 -18.30 -4.21
CA SER A 78 -8.92 -18.14 -3.72
C SER A 78 -9.14 -16.70 -3.27
N ALA A 79 -10.16 -16.05 -3.80
CA ALA A 79 -10.50 -14.67 -3.46
C ALA A 79 -12.02 -14.51 -3.30
N GLU A 80 -12.43 -13.53 -2.49
CA GLU A 80 -13.80 -13.05 -2.46
C GLU A 80 -13.94 -11.91 -3.47
N VAL A 81 -14.95 -11.99 -4.34
CA VAL A 81 -15.13 -11.03 -5.44
C VAL A 81 -16.51 -10.39 -5.32
N SER A 82 -16.54 -9.06 -5.43
CA SER A 82 -17.75 -8.27 -5.55
C SER A 82 -17.77 -7.60 -6.92
N VAL A 83 -18.87 -7.74 -7.65
CA VAL A 83 -19.01 -7.23 -9.03
C VAL A 83 -20.11 -6.19 -9.08
N ALA A 84 -19.84 -5.09 -9.77
CA ALA A 84 -20.81 -4.05 -10.06
C ALA A 84 -20.80 -3.73 -11.56
N MET A 85 -22.00 -3.58 -12.14
CA MET A 85 -22.18 -3.14 -13.52
C MET A 85 -22.88 -1.78 -13.49
N VAL A 86 -22.27 -0.77 -14.11
CA VAL A 86 -22.72 0.63 -14.06
C VAL A 86 -22.69 1.21 -15.47
N ASP A 87 -23.69 2.03 -15.80
CA ASP A 87 -23.72 2.77 -17.05
C ASP A 87 -22.59 3.83 -17.09
N ALA A 88 -21.80 3.84 -18.17
CA ALA A 88 -20.68 4.74 -18.34
C ALA A 88 -21.08 6.23 -18.33
N ALA A 89 -22.29 6.56 -18.80
CA ALA A 89 -22.81 7.92 -18.74
C ALA A 89 -23.04 8.37 -17.29
N VAL A 90 -23.49 7.48 -16.39
CA VAL A 90 -23.64 7.78 -14.97
C VAL A 90 -22.27 8.06 -14.33
N LEU A 91 -21.26 7.24 -14.64
CA LEU A 91 -19.89 7.48 -14.14
C LEU A 91 -19.33 8.82 -14.64
N SER A 92 -19.60 9.17 -15.90
CA SER A 92 -19.11 10.41 -16.53
C SER A 92 -19.65 11.71 -15.91
N LEU A 93 -20.77 11.63 -15.17
CA LEU A 93 -21.34 12.78 -14.48
C LEU A 93 -20.59 13.12 -13.17
N SER A 94 -19.69 12.25 -12.74
CA SER A 94 -18.90 12.40 -11.52
C SER A 94 -17.41 12.36 -11.82
N ASP A 95 -16.60 12.86 -10.89
CA ASP A 95 -15.15 12.64 -10.89
C ASP A 95 -14.83 11.20 -10.43
N PHE A 96 -15.46 10.20 -11.03
CA PHE A 96 -15.20 8.80 -10.69
C PHE A 96 -13.75 8.47 -11.05
N VAL A 97 -12.94 8.28 -10.03
CA VAL A 97 -11.58 7.75 -10.13
C VAL A 97 -11.66 6.28 -9.74
N ASP A 98 -11.21 5.40 -10.64
CA ASP A 98 -11.06 3.98 -10.34
C ASP A 98 -10.18 3.83 -9.10
N GLN A 99 -10.79 3.43 -7.99
CA GLN A 99 -10.09 3.34 -6.72
C GLN A 99 -9.34 2.03 -6.70
N ASN A 100 -8.01 2.11 -6.78
CA ASN A 100 -7.16 0.94 -6.59
C ASN A 100 -7.35 0.42 -5.16
N GLY A 101 -8.07 -0.70 -5.02
CA GLY A 101 -8.34 -1.34 -3.73
C GLY A 101 -7.08 -1.69 -2.96
N LEU A 102 -5.95 -1.92 -3.64
CA LEU A 102 -4.67 -2.16 -3.00
C LEU A 102 -4.27 -1.00 -2.09
N GLN A 103 -4.43 0.24 -2.56
CA GLN A 103 -4.06 1.44 -1.79
C GLN A 103 -4.97 1.64 -0.58
N ALA A 104 -6.24 1.21 -0.65
CA ALA A 104 -7.15 1.30 0.50
C ALA A 104 -6.65 0.46 1.70
N PHE A 105 -6.01 -0.69 1.43
CA PHE A 105 -5.48 -1.58 2.47
C PHE A 105 -3.98 -1.34 2.77
N TRP A 106 -3.20 -1.00 1.74
CA TRP A 106 -1.74 -0.88 1.79
C TRP A 106 -1.26 0.56 1.53
N PHE A 107 -1.95 1.54 2.12
CA PHE A 107 -1.49 2.93 2.14
C PHE A 107 -0.26 3.12 3.06
N GLU A 108 0.53 4.16 2.75
CA GLU A 108 1.67 4.59 3.57
C GLU A 108 1.27 4.83 5.02
N ARG A 109 1.98 4.21 5.96
CA ARG A 109 1.71 4.34 7.39
C ARG A 109 2.51 5.50 7.96
N GLY A 110 1.86 6.43 8.63
CA GLY A 110 2.58 7.51 9.33
C GLY A 110 3.46 6.99 10.47
N LEU A 111 4.49 7.77 10.83
CA LEU A 111 5.38 7.45 11.96
C LEU A 111 4.59 7.33 13.27
N GLY A 112 4.50 6.10 13.80
CA GLY A 112 3.80 5.79 15.05
C GLY A 112 4.66 5.89 16.33
N VAL A 113 5.97 6.12 16.19
CA VAL A 113 6.92 6.13 17.32
C VAL A 113 7.23 7.56 17.75
N ARG A 114 7.11 7.83 19.05
CA ARG A 114 7.55 9.08 19.67
C ARG A 114 8.80 8.80 20.50
N THR A 115 9.89 9.52 20.20
CA THR A 115 11.12 9.46 20.99
C THR A 115 11.16 10.64 21.95
N ALA A 116 11.39 10.37 23.23
CA ALA A 116 11.56 11.38 24.27
C ALA A 116 12.90 11.16 24.99
N SER A 117 13.53 12.25 25.45
CA SER A 117 14.80 12.21 26.18
C SER A 117 14.69 13.09 27.43
N SER A 118 15.28 12.63 28.54
CA SER A 118 15.43 13.41 29.77
C SER A 118 16.71 14.27 29.77
N ALA A 119 17.48 14.28 28.68
CA ALA A 119 18.71 15.06 28.54
C ALA A 119 18.43 16.54 28.15
N ALA A 120 17.37 17.12 28.69
CA ALA A 120 16.98 18.52 28.51
C ALA A 120 16.87 19.21 29.87
#